data_AF-A0AAW2QIX3-F1
#
_entry.id   AF-A0AAW2QIX3-F1
#
_cell.length_a   1.000
_cell.length_b   1.000
_cell.length_c   1.000
_cell.angle_alpha   90.00
_cell.angle_beta   90.00
_cell.angle_gamma   90.00
#
_symmetry.space_group_name_H-M   'P 1'
#
loop_
_entity.id
_entity.type
_entity.pdbx_description
1 polymer ?
#
loop_
_entity_poly.entity_id
_entity_poly.type
_entity_poly.pdbx_seq_one_letter_code
_entity_poly.pdbx_strand_id
1 'polypeptide(L)' 'MEEEHKPKAQPQRRLNPNMQEVVKKEILKWLAAGIIYPISDSMRINPVQCVPKKGGMTVITNEQNELIPTRTVTGW' A
#
# COMPACT_ATOMS: atom_id res chain seq x y z
N MET A 1 19.84 18.03 11.01
CA MET A 1 18.40 17.83 10.80
C MET A 1 17.78 19.18 11.11
N GLU A 2 17.09 19.84 10.16
CA GLU A 2 16.59 21.20 10.38
C GLU A 2 15.68 21.24 11.62
N GLU A 3 16.08 22.00 12.63
CA GLU A 3 15.54 21.95 14.00
C GLU A 3 14.10 22.49 14.12
N GLU A 4 13.51 23.03 13.05
CA GLU A 4 12.18 23.65 13.06
C GLU A 4 11.08 22.84 12.34
N HIS A 5 11.35 21.63 11.84
CA HIS A 5 10.33 20.87 11.11
C HIS A 5 9.33 20.18 12.03
N LYS A 6 8.26 20.90 12.39
CA LYS A 6 7.09 20.35 13.10
C LYS A 6 6.48 19.19 12.29
N PRO A 7 6.39 17.98 12.86
CA PRO A 7 5.65 16.86 12.28
C PRO A 7 4.23 17.31 11.89
N LYS A 8 3.87 17.21 10.61
CA LYS A 8 2.47 17.35 10.18
C LYS A 8 1.98 16.00 9.70
N ALA A 9 0.91 15.50 10.32
CA ALA A 9 0.19 14.35 9.79
C ALA A 9 -0.54 14.77 8.52
N GLN A 10 -0.16 14.22 7.38
CA GLN A 10 -0.93 14.38 6.15
C GLN A 10 -1.96 13.25 6.06
N PRO A 11 -3.26 13.56 5.93
CA PRO A 11 -4.27 12.52 5.83
C PRO A 11 -4.10 11.72 4.55
N GLN A 12 -4.23 10.40 4.66
CA GLN A 12 -4.20 9.50 3.51
C GLN A 12 -5.40 9.75 2.59
N ARG A 13 -5.15 9.86 1.28
CA ARG A 13 -6.23 9.95 0.29
C ARG A 13 -7.01 8.63 0.23
N ARG A 14 -8.33 8.72 0.07
CA ARG A 14 -9.21 7.55 -0.04
C ARG A 14 -8.85 6.72 -1.28
N LEU A 15 -8.67 5.42 -1.09
CA LEU A 15 -8.46 4.45 -2.17
C LEU A 15 -9.80 3.80 -2.56
N ASN A 16 -9.90 3.31 -3.80
CA ASN A 16 -10.98 2.44 -4.25
C ASN A 16 -10.94 1.12 -3.43
N PRO A 17 -12.07 0.58 -2.95
CA PRO A 17 -12.12 -0.70 -2.23
C PRO A 17 -11.30 -1.83 -2.87
N ASN A 18 -11.40 -2.02 -4.20
CA ASN A 18 -10.62 -3.05 -4.90
C ASN A 18 -9.10 -2.83 -4.76
N MET A 19 -8.66 -1.58 -4.84
CA MET A 19 -7.25 -1.23 -4.64
C MET A 19 -6.83 -1.38 -3.19
N GLN A 20 -7.73 -1.13 -2.24
CA GLN A 20 -7.44 -1.28 -0.81
C GLN A 20 -7.09 -2.73 -0.45
N GLU A 21 -7.77 -3.71 -1.03
CA GLU A 21 -7.46 -5.13 -0.84
C GLU A 21 -6.08 -5.49 -1.40
N VAL A 22 -5.77 -5.04 -2.61
CA VAL A 22 -4.46 -5.28 -3.25
C VAL A 22 -3.33 -4.68 -2.40
N VAL A 23 -3.49 -3.44 -1.97
CA VAL A 23 -2.49 -2.72 -1.17
C VAL A 23 -2.28 -3.38 0.19
N LYS A 24 -3.35 -3.82 0.86
CA LYS A 24 -3.23 -4.58 2.12
C LYS A 24 -2.42 -5.86 1.93
N LYS A 25 -2.66 -6.62 0.85
CA LYS A 25 -1.90 -7.83 0.54
C LYS A 25 -0.42 -7.54 0.30
N GLU A 26 -0.09 -6.45 -0.39
CA GLU A 26 1.32 -6.04 -0.61
C GLU A 26 2.01 -5.59 0.69
N ILE A 27 1.34 -4.82 1.54
CA ILE A 27 1.87 -4.41 2.85
C ILE A 27 2.19 -5.63 3.72
N LEU A 28 1.29 -6.62 3.76
CA LEU A 28 1.53 -7.86 4.50
C LEU A 28 2.74 -8.63 3.97
N LYS A 29 2.97 -8.65 2.65
CA LYS A 29 4.18 -9.25 2.07
C LYS A 29 5.45 -8.54 2.51
N TRP A 30 5.44 -7.21 2.54
CA TRP A 30 6.59 -6.43 3.02
C TRP A 30 6.84 -6.60 4.51
N LEU A 31 5.77 -6.74 5.30
CA LEU A 31 5.87 -7.03 6.73
C LEU A 31 6.49 -8.42 6.96
N ALA A 32 6.02 -9.44 6.23
CA ALA A 32 6.58 -10.80 6.30
C ALA A 32 8.04 -10.86 5.83
N ALA A 33 8.41 -10.05 4.84
CA ALA A 33 9.79 -9.93 4.36
C ALA A 33 10.69 -9.09 5.28
N GLY A 34 10.16 -8.48 6.35
CA GLY A 34 10.92 -7.59 7.24
C GLY A 34 11.35 -6.26 6.61
N ILE A 35 10.74 -5.86 5.48
CA ILE A 35 11.03 -4.60 4.79
C ILE A 35 10.41 -3.42 5.55
N ILE A 36 9.23 -3.63 6.14
CA ILE A 36 8.51 -2.65 6.95
C ILE A 36 8.25 -3.22 8.35
N TYR A 37 8.02 -2.33 9.32
CA TYR A 37 7.65 -2.68 10.69
C TYR A 37 6.48 -1.79 11.15
N PRO A 38 5.62 -2.27 12.08
CA PRO A 38 4.52 -1.48 12.60
C PRO A 38 5.05 -0.35 13.50
N ILE A 39 4.48 0.85 13.33
CA ILE A 39 4.78 2.03 14.16
C ILE A 39 3.46 2.50 14.78
N SER A 40 3.39 2.54 16.11
CA SER A 40 2.17 2.90 16.84
C SER A 40 2.07 4.39 17.18
N ASP A 41 3.20 5.09 17.31
CA ASP A 41 3.30 6.38 18.01
C ASP A 41 3.84 7.54 17.13
N SER A 42 3.86 7.38 15.80
CA SER A 42 4.37 8.44 14.92
C SER A 42 3.35 9.57 14.71
N MET A 43 3.73 10.80 15.09
CA MET A 43 2.99 12.03 14.74
C MET A 43 3.10 12.40 13.25
N ARG A 44 3.97 11.72 12.49
CA ARG A 44 4.17 11.89 11.05
C ARG A 44 3.44 10.79 10.30
N ILE A 45 2.55 11.18 9.40
CA ILE A 45 1.93 10.29 8.42
C ILE A 45 2.25 10.87 7.04
N ASN A 46 2.87 10.05 6.20
CA ASN A 46 3.10 10.37 4.80
C ASN A 46 2.04 9.67 3.96
N PRO A 47 1.43 10.34 2.97
CA PRO A 47 0.43 9.72 2.12
C PRO A 47 1.11 8.70 1.18
N VAL A 48 0.53 7.51 1.10
CA VAL A 48 0.95 6.45 0.18
C VAL A 48 0.15 6.57 -1.11
N GLN A 49 0.84 6.63 -2.25
CA GLN A 49 0.21 6.59 -3.56
C GLN A 49 0.36 5.20 -4.17
N CYS A 50 -0.74 4.62 -4.63
CA CYS A 50 -0.77 3.32 -5.29
C CYS A 50 -1.06 3.54 -6.77
N VAL A 51 -0.16 3.08 -7.64
CA VAL A 51 -0.31 3.21 -9.09
C VAL A 51 -0.39 1.81 -9.68
N PRO A 52 -1.43 1.48 -10.48
CA PRO A 52 -1.49 0.21 -11.19
C PRO A 52 -0.27 0.05 -12.09
N LYS A 53 0.32 -1.15 -12.13
CA LYS A 53 1.43 -1.42 -13.05
C LYS A 53 0.95 -1.26 -14.49
N LYS A 54 1.81 -0.67 -15.33
CA LYS A 54 1.58 -0.50 -16.77
C LYS A 54 1.34 -1.89 -17.39
N GLY A 55 0.10 -2.15 -17.81
CA GLY A 55 -0.38 -3.46 -18.27
C GLY A 55 -1.65 -3.95 -17.57
N GLY A 56 -2.08 -3.33 -16.46
CA GLY A 56 -3.33 -3.66 -15.77
C GLY A 56 -3.35 -5.03 -15.09
N MET A 57 -2.20 -5.71 -15.04
CA MET A 57 -2.04 -6.98 -14.35
C MET A 57 -1.59 -6.73 -12.92
N THR A 58 -2.45 -7.06 -11.94
CA THR A 58 -2.08 -7.10 -10.53
C THR A 58 -1.86 -8.55 -10.13
N VAL A 59 -0.92 -8.81 -9.21
CA VAL A 59 -0.64 -10.17 -8.75
C VAL A 59 -1.33 -10.36 -7.40
N ILE A 60 -2.43 -11.10 -7.41
CA ILE A 60 -3.23 -11.36 -6.21
C ILE A 60 -2.80 -12.71 -5.64
N THR A 61 -2.51 -12.75 -4.33
CA THR A 61 -2.32 -14.01 -3.61
C THR A 61 -3.67 -14.64 -3.27
N ASN A 62 -3.84 -15.91 -3.66
CA ASN A 62 -4.88 -16.85 -3.22
C ASN A 62 -4.68 -17.22 -1.74
N GLU A 63 -5.71 -17.76 -1.08
CA GLU A 63 -5.66 -18.47 0.21
C GLU A 63 -4.57 -19.57 0.26
N GLN A 64 -4.25 -20.17 -0.89
CA GLN A 64 -3.18 -21.15 -1.05
C GLN A 64 -1.78 -20.52 -1.28
N ASN A 65 -1.64 -19.20 -1.09
CA ASN A 65 -0.44 -18.40 -1.37
C ASN A 65 0.02 -18.40 -2.84
N GLU A 66 -0.77 -18.93 -3.76
CA GLU A 66 -0.48 -18.90 -5.20
C GLU A 66 -0.62 -17.47 -5.74
N LEU A 67 0.31 -17.09 -6.61
CA LEU A 67 0.36 -15.78 -7.26
C LEU A 67 -0.49 -15.81 -8.54
N ILE A 68 -1.74 -15.37 -8.44
CA ILE A 68 -2.65 -15.31 -9.59
C ILE A 68 -2.51 -13.93 -10.25
N PRO A 69 -2.05 -13.85 -11.51
CA PRO A 69 -2.09 -12.60 -12.26
C PRO A 69 -3.55 -12.28 -12.61
N THR A 70 -4.12 -11.30 -11.93
CA THR A 70 -5.50 -10.84 -12.15
C THR A 70 -5.49 -9.52 -12.91
N ARG A 71 -6.18 -9.48 -14.04
CA ARG A 71 -6.41 -8.24 -14.78
C ARG A 71 -7.57 -7.49 -14.11
N THR A 72 -7.25 -6.49 -13.30
CA THR A 72 -8.28 -5.63 -12.70
C THR A 72 -8.60 -4.52 -13.69
N VAL A 73 -9.82 -4.49 -14.23
CA VAL A 73 -10.27 -3.39 -15.09
C VAL A 73 -10.51 -2.17 -14.20
N THR A 74 -9.48 -1.36 -13.99
CA THR A 74 -9.64 -0.01 -13.45
C THR A 74 -9.98 0.92 -14.61
N GLY A 75 -11.25 0.93 -15.01
CA GLY A 75 -11.77 2.00 -15.86
C GLY A 75 -11.74 3.31 -15.10
N TRP A 76 -11.19 4.35 -15.73
CA TRP A 76 -11.44 5.73 -15.35
C TRP A 76 -12.57 6.27 -16.23
#